data_AF-A0A0K0DGD7-F1
#
_entry.id   AF-A0A0K0DGD7-F1
#
_cell.length_a   1.000
_cell.length_b   1.000
_cell.length_c   1.000
_cell.angle_alpha   90.00
_cell.angle_beta   90.00
_cell.angle_gamma   90.00
#
_symmetry.space_group_name_H-M   'P 1'
#
loop_
_entity.id
_entity.type
_entity.pdbx_description
1 polymer ?
#
loop_
_entity_poly.entity_id
_entity_poly.type
_entity_poly.pdbx_seq_one_letter_code
_entity_poly.pdbx_strand_id
1 'polypeptide(L)'
;MGFFSSLSQILGVGRRQVSVIVVGLDNSGKTTMLNYLRTPETRMTQIAPTVGFSVANFITNNFNFTAFDMAGQGKYRNLWETYYVNSQAVIFVVDSADRLRMAVARDELWMILDHKDVAGRPVNLFK
;
A
#
# COMPACT_ATOMS: atom_id res chain seq x y z
N MET A 1 7.42 -12.01 11.96
CA MET A 1 7.07 -11.08 13.07
C MET A 1 8.05 -9.91 13.09
N GLY A 2 7.89 -8.85 12.28
CA GLY A 2 8.90 -7.77 12.26
C GLY A 2 8.80 -6.60 11.28
N PHE A 3 7.78 -6.50 10.42
CA PHE A 3 7.70 -5.44 9.40
C PHE A 3 6.87 -4.22 9.81
N PHE A 4 5.63 -4.44 10.23
CA PHE A 4 4.74 -3.36 10.67
C PHE A 4 5.15 -2.77 12.03
N SER A 5 5.97 -3.47 12.80
CA SER A 5 6.61 -2.93 14.01
C SER A 5 7.48 -1.72 13.67
N SER A 6 8.28 -1.79 12.60
CA SER A 6 9.14 -0.69 12.16
C SER A 6 8.31 0.49 11.65
N LEU A 7 7.26 0.23 10.88
CA LEU A 7 6.32 1.27 10.44
C LEU A 7 5.64 1.94 11.65
N SER A 8 5.28 1.15 12.66
CA SER A 8 4.62 1.64 13.86
C SER A 8 5.54 2.44 14.80
N GLN A 9 6.84 2.13 14.84
CA GLN A 9 7.84 2.90 15.57
C GLN A 9 8.11 4.26 14.91
N ILE A 10 8.11 4.30 13.57
CA ILE A 10 8.31 5.54 12.79
C ILE A 10 7.13 6.50 12.95
N LEU A 11 5.91 5.99 13.13
CA LEU A 11 4.68 6.78 13.18
C LEU A 11 4.33 7.40 14.55
N GLY A 12 5.17 7.20 15.56
CA GLY A 12 5.07 7.87 16.85
C GLY A 12 4.07 7.24 17.81
N VAL A 13 4.52 7.05 19.06
CA VAL A 13 3.80 6.45 20.18
C VAL A 13 2.65 7.39 20.60
N GLY A 14 1.47 7.23 19.99
CA GLY A 14 0.30 8.00 20.38
C GLY A 14 -0.95 7.76 19.52
N ARG A 15 -0.79 7.51 18.22
CA ARG A 15 -1.92 7.19 17.34
C ARG A 15 -2.03 5.69 17.12
N ARG A 16 -3.06 5.08 17.72
CA ARG A 16 -3.43 3.69 17.43
C ARG A 16 -4.09 3.52 16.05
N GLN A 17 -4.40 4.60 15.34
CA GLN A 17 -4.98 4.55 13.99
C GLN A 17 -3.99 5.08 12.95
N VAL A 18 -3.75 4.27 11.92
CA VAL A 18 -2.81 4.57 10.85
C VAL A 18 -3.46 4.39 9.49
N SER A 19 -3.54 5.47 8.72
CA SER A 19 -3.97 5.44 7.33
C SER A 19 -2.77 5.26 6.41
N VAL A 20 -2.83 4.28 5.52
CA VAL A 20 -1.79 4.01 4.52
C VAL A 20 -2.40 3.90 3.13
N ILE A 21 -1.66 4.32 2.11
CA ILE A 21 -2.01 4.04 0.72
C ILE A 21 -1.19 2.85 0.22
N VAL A 22 -1.84 1.91 -0.45
CA VAL A 22 -1.21 0.72 -1.03
C VAL A 22 -1.29 0.81 -2.54
N VAL A 23 -0.12 0.95 -3.18
CA VAL A 23 0.04 1.22 -4.61
C VAL A 23 1.07 0.29 -5.24
N GLY A 24 1.14 0.28 -6.57
CA GLY A 24 1.96 -0.64 -7.36
C GLY A 24 1.20 -1.14 -8.58
N LEU A 25 1.91 -1.77 -9.53
CA LEU A 25 1.33 -2.21 -10.80
C LEU A 25 0.17 -3.20 -10.61
N ASP A 26 -0.71 -3.30 -11.59
CA ASP A 26 -1.72 -4.36 -11.62
C ASP A 26 -1.05 -5.75 -11.53
N ASN A 27 -1.75 -6.67 -10.86
CA ASN A 27 -1.26 -8.01 -10.54
C ASN A 27 -0.03 -8.06 -9.60
N SER A 28 0.41 -6.95 -8.98
CA SER A 28 1.55 -6.98 -8.06
C SER A 28 1.30 -7.66 -6.71
N GLY A 29 0.06 -8.06 -6.41
CA GLY A 29 -0.31 -8.76 -5.17
C GLY A 29 -0.82 -7.88 -4.02
N LYS A 30 -1.10 -6.59 -4.25
CA LYS A 30 -1.61 -5.63 -3.23
C LYS A 30 -2.80 -6.16 -2.42
N THR A 31 -3.89 -6.50 -3.11
CA THR A 31 -5.12 -6.97 -2.47
C THR A 31 -4.92 -8.32 -1.78
N THR A 32 -4.08 -9.19 -2.33
CA THR A 32 -3.71 -10.48 -1.70
C THR A 32 -2.94 -10.29 -0.41
N MET A 33 -1.93 -9.41 -0.40
CA MET A 33 -1.18 -9.07 0.80
C MET A 33 -2.11 -8.46 1.88
N LEU A 34 -2.97 -7.51 1.50
CA LEU A 34 -3.93 -6.92 2.43
C LEU A 34 -4.94 -7.94 2.97
N ASN A 35 -5.41 -8.85 2.12
CA ASN A 35 -6.32 -9.92 2.53
C ASN A 35 -5.66 -10.86 3.54
N TYR A 36 -4.36 -11.13 3.41
CA TYR A 36 -3.62 -11.92 4.39
C TYR A 36 -3.52 -11.22 5.76
N LEU A 37 -3.44 -9.89 5.79
CA LEU A 37 -3.35 -9.11 7.03
C LEU A 37 -4.69 -8.96 7.76
N ARG A 38 -5.81 -9.16 7.07
CA ARG A 38 -7.14 -9.20 7.70
C ARG A 38 -7.27 -10.36 8.69
N THR A 39 -8.20 -10.20 9.64
CA THR A 39 -8.56 -11.29 10.54
C THR A 39 -9.14 -12.46 9.74
N PRO A 40 -8.92 -13.73 10.16
CA PRO A 40 -9.41 -14.90 9.41
C PRO A 40 -10.88 -14.81 9.00
N GLU A 41 -11.72 -14.22 9.84
CA GLU A 41 -13.17 -14.08 9.65
C GLU A 41 -13.53 -13.03 8.58
N THR A 42 -12.63 -12.08 8.30
CA THR A 42 -12.84 -10.98 7.34
C THR A 42 -12.05 -11.16 6.04
N ARG A 43 -11.35 -12.29 5.89
CA ARG A 43 -10.64 -12.63 4.66
C ARG A 43 -11.62 -12.97 3.55
N MET A 44 -11.34 -12.47 2.36
CA MET A 44 -12.03 -12.81 1.13
C MET A 44 -11.56 -14.18 0.63
N THR A 45 -12.49 -15.00 0.18
CA THR A 45 -12.22 -16.32 -0.43
C THR A 45 -11.79 -16.22 -1.89
N GLN A 46 -12.22 -15.15 -2.58
CA GLN A 46 -11.83 -14.85 -3.96
C GLN A 46 -11.35 -13.41 -4.06
N ILE A 47 -10.29 -13.19 -4.82
CA ILE A 47 -9.71 -11.87 -5.05
C ILE A 47 -9.78 -11.58 -6.55
N ALA A 48 -10.52 -10.53 -6.90
CA ALA A 48 -10.63 -10.03 -8.26
C ALA A 48 -9.78 -8.75 -8.43
N PRO A 49 -9.43 -8.35 -9.67
CA PRO A 49 -8.75 -7.09 -9.91
C PRO A 49 -9.54 -5.89 -9.36
N THR A 50 -8.89 -5.05 -8.56
CA THR A 50 -9.49 -3.84 -7.99
C THR A 50 -9.86 -2.83 -9.07
N VAL A 51 -11.06 -2.24 -8.95
CA VAL A 51 -11.55 -1.16 -9.81
C VAL A 51 -11.57 0.14 -8.99
N GLY A 52 -10.83 1.15 -9.44
CA GLY A 52 -10.68 2.40 -8.68
C GLY A 52 -9.85 2.21 -7.41
N PHE A 53 -10.53 1.94 -6.29
CA PHE A 53 -9.90 1.65 -5.00
C PHE A 53 -10.81 0.78 -4.11
N SER A 54 -10.24 0.18 -3.08
CA SER A 54 -10.98 -0.41 -1.96
C SER A 54 -10.37 -0.03 -0.62
N VAL A 55 -11.11 -0.21 0.47
CA VAL A 55 -10.63 0.04 1.83
C VAL A 55 -10.47 -1.28 2.57
N ALA A 56 -9.30 -1.51 3.16
CA ALA A 56 -9.02 -2.66 3.99
C ALA A 56 -8.62 -2.20 5.40
N ASN A 57 -9.32 -2.70 6.41
CA ASN A 57 -8.94 -2.48 7.80
C ASN A 57 -8.26 -3.74 8.34
N PHE A 58 -7.17 -3.58 9.06
CA PHE A 58 -6.49 -4.69 9.73
C PHE A 58 -5.79 -4.20 11.00
N ILE A 59 -5.52 -5.13 11.91
CA ILE A 59 -4.81 -4.85 13.15
C ILE A 59 -3.46 -5.53 13.08
N THR A 60 -2.39 -4.81 13.39
CA THR A 60 -1.07 -5.42 13.57
C THR A 60 -0.42 -4.82 14.80
N ASN A 61 -0.04 -5.71 15.74
CA ASN A 61 0.37 -5.32 17.08
C ASN A 61 -0.72 -4.47 17.76
N ASN A 62 -0.39 -3.26 18.19
CA ASN A 62 -1.31 -2.34 18.88
C ASN A 62 -1.87 -1.23 17.98
N PHE A 63 -1.78 -1.40 16.65
CA PHE A 63 -2.19 -0.41 15.66
C PHE A 63 -3.30 -0.95 14.76
N ASN A 64 -4.31 -0.11 14.56
CA ASN A 64 -5.42 -0.28 13.64
C ASN A 64 -5.06 0.45 12.34
N PHE A 65 -4.86 -0.30 11.27
CA PHE A 65 -4.55 0.24 9.97
C PHE A 65 -5.83 0.38 9.14
N THR A 66 -5.94 1.51 8.44
CA THR A 66 -6.86 1.72 7.32
C THR A 66 -6.03 1.85 6.06
N ALA A 67 -6.06 0.83 5.21
CA ALA A 67 -5.35 0.79 3.94
C ALA A 67 -6.28 1.14 2.78
N PHE A 68 -5.88 2.13 1.98
CA PHE A 68 -6.49 2.44 0.69
C PHE A 68 -5.79 1.59 -0.38
N ASP A 69 -6.41 0.48 -0.78
CA ASP A 69 -5.93 -0.42 -1.83
C ASP A 69 -6.27 0.16 -3.21
N MET A 70 -5.27 0.69 -3.89
CA MET A 70 -5.48 1.38 -5.16
C MET A 70 -5.36 0.42 -6.34
N ALA A 71 -6.21 0.60 -7.35
CA ALA A 71 -6.08 -0.15 -8.60
C ALA A 71 -4.74 0.17 -9.30
N GLY A 72 -4.06 -0.88 -9.77
CA GLY A 72 -2.74 -0.77 -10.41
C GLY A 72 -2.75 -0.65 -11.94
N GLN A 73 -3.92 -0.81 -12.56
CA GLN A 73 -4.07 -0.72 -14.02
C GLN A 73 -3.77 0.71 -14.47
N GLY A 74 -3.08 0.88 -15.59
CA GLY A 74 -2.61 2.20 -16.07
C GLY A 74 -3.70 3.30 -16.04
N LYS A 75 -4.91 2.98 -16.48
CA LYS A 75 -6.05 3.92 -16.51
C LYS A 75 -6.53 4.44 -15.14
N TYR A 76 -6.09 3.84 -14.03
CA TYR A 76 -6.46 4.25 -12.67
C TYR A 76 -5.30 4.84 -11.87
N ARG A 77 -4.05 4.85 -12.38
CA ARG A 77 -2.88 5.30 -11.60
C ARG A 77 -2.93 6.79 -11.26
N ASN A 78 -3.62 7.59 -12.07
CA ASN A 78 -3.94 8.98 -11.77
C ASN A 78 -4.77 9.16 -10.49
N LEU A 79 -5.43 8.11 -9.97
CA LEU A 79 -6.15 8.21 -8.70
C LEU A 79 -5.21 8.16 -7.49
N TRP A 80 -3.99 7.65 -7.63
CA TRP A 80 -3.08 7.46 -6.49
C TRP A 80 -2.78 8.78 -5.76
N GLU A 81 -2.55 9.85 -6.52
CA GLU A 81 -2.20 11.18 -5.97
C GLU A 81 -3.28 11.78 -5.07
N THR A 82 -4.54 11.45 -5.33
CA THR A 82 -5.68 11.98 -4.56
C THR A 82 -5.71 11.47 -3.11
N TYR A 83 -4.95 10.40 -2.81
CA TYR A 83 -4.88 9.79 -1.48
C TYR A 83 -3.55 10.03 -0.76
N TYR A 84 -2.56 10.68 -1.38
CA TYR A 84 -1.26 10.93 -0.76
C TYR A 84 -1.39 11.84 0.48
N VAL A 85 -2.10 12.95 0.37
CA VAL A 85 -2.25 13.94 1.45
C VAL A 85 -2.78 13.30 2.73
N ASN A 86 -3.78 12.42 2.60
CA ASN A 86 -4.50 11.80 3.72
C ASN A 86 -3.82 10.52 4.26
N SER A 87 -2.71 10.08 3.68
CA SER A 87 -2.04 8.82 4.05
C SER A 87 -0.73 9.07 4.82
N GLN A 88 -0.57 8.47 5.99
CA GLN A 88 0.63 8.63 6.81
C GLN A 88 1.86 7.89 6.24
N ALA A 89 1.63 6.87 5.42
CA ALA A 89 2.69 6.15 4.72
C ALA A 89 2.22 5.60 3.38
N VAL A 90 3.19 5.37 2.49
CA VAL A 90 3.00 4.67 1.22
C VAL A 90 3.58 3.27 1.34
N ILE A 91 2.79 2.27 0.91
CA ILE A 91 3.20 0.88 0.75
C ILE A 91 3.24 0.61 -0.76
N PHE A 92 4.44 0.49 -1.33
CA PHE A 92 4.63 0.17 -2.74
C PHE A 92 4.91 -1.32 -2.93
N VAL A 93 3.99 -2.03 -3.58
CA VAL A 93 4.06 -3.49 -3.76
C VAL A 93 4.55 -3.84 -5.17
N VAL A 94 5.64 -4.60 -5.24
CA VAL A 94 6.28 -5.08 -6.47
C VAL A 94 6.16 -6.59 -6.56
N ASP A 95 5.78 -7.10 -7.73
CA ASP A 95 5.96 -8.52 -8.05
C ASP A 95 7.42 -8.75 -8.47
N SER A 96 8.19 -9.42 -7.60
CA SER A 96 9.60 -9.70 -7.84
C SER A 96 9.86 -10.76 -8.92
N ALA A 97 8.84 -11.54 -9.30
CA ALA A 97 8.92 -12.46 -10.43
C ALA A 97 8.68 -11.76 -11.78
N ASP A 98 7.97 -10.63 -11.79
CA ASP A 98 7.67 -9.86 -13.00
C ASP A 98 8.84 -8.96 -13.44
N ARG A 99 9.89 -9.60 -13.95
CA ARG A 99 11.09 -8.90 -14.42
C ARG A 99 10.83 -7.96 -15.59
N LEU A 100 9.84 -8.26 -16.44
CA LEU A 100 9.50 -7.47 -17.62
C LEU A 100 8.97 -6.08 -17.24
N ARG A 101 8.17 -6.01 -16.17
CA ARG A 101 7.56 -4.74 -15.72
C ARG A 101 8.33 -4.05 -14.60
N MET A 102 9.50 -4.56 -14.21
CA MET A 102 10.33 -3.96 -13.15
C MET A 102 10.75 -2.51 -13.47
N ALA A 103 11.04 -2.19 -14.73
CA ALA A 103 11.35 -0.82 -15.15
C ALA A 103 10.14 0.11 -14.96
N VAL A 104 8.94 -0.36 -15.32
CA VAL A 104 7.69 0.39 -15.10
C VAL A 104 7.44 0.60 -13.61
N ALA A 105 7.61 -0.44 -12.78
CA ALA A 105 7.45 -0.33 -11.34
C ALA A 105 8.44 0.67 -10.71
N ARG A 106 9.69 0.67 -11.19
CA ARG A 106 10.72 1.64 -10.78
C ARG A 106 10.29 3.06 -11.13
N ASP A 107 9.84 3.30 -12.36
CA ASP A 107 9.47 4.64 -12.82
C ASP A 107 8.24 5.17 -12.07
N GLU A 108 7.24 4.32 -11.82
CA GLU A 108 6.08 4.65 -10.98
C GLU A 108 6.48 4.98 -9.53
N LEU A 109 7.41 4.21 -8.95
CA LEU A 109 7.93 4.51 -7.62
C LEU A 109 8.65 5.86 -7.59
N TRP A 110 9.48 6.16 -8.60
CA TRP A 110 10.16 7.46 -8.67
C TRP A 110 9.17 8.62 -8.76
N MET A 111 8.11 8.49 -9.57
CA MET A 111 7.07 9.51 -9.65
C MET A 111 6.37 9.73 -8.30
N ILE A 112 6.12 8.65 -7.55
CA ILE A 112 5.57 8.75 -6.19
C ILE A 112 6.53 9.48 -5.25
N LEU A 113 7.82 9.12 -5.27
CA LEU A 113 8.84 9.69 -4.38
C LEU A 113 9.10 11.17 -4.65
N ASP A 114 9.02 11.60 -5.90
CA ASP A 114 9.22 12.99 -6.33
C ASP A 114 7.97 13.86 -6.10
N HIS A 115 6.81 13.24 -5.85
CA HIS A 115 5.57 13.98 -5.65
C HIS A 115 5.62 14.82 -4.36
N LYS A 116 5.29 16.11 -4.47
CA LYS A 116 5.34 17.10 -3.36
C LYS A 116 4.66 16.65 -2.05
N ASP A 117 3.58 15.88 -2.16
CA ASP A 117 2.80 15.43 -1.00
C ASP A 117 3.37 14.16 -0.34
N VAL A 118 4.34 13.51 -0.99
CA VAL A 118 5.06 12.32 -0.49
C VAL A 118 6.50 12.65 -0.14
N ALA A 119 7.10 13.63 -0.82
CA ALA A 119 8.45 14.11 -0.56
C ALA A 119 8.63 14.43 0.95
N GLY A 120 9.64 13.82 1.56
CA GLY A 120 9.90 13.94 3.00
C GLY A 120 9.12 12.99 3.92
N ARG A 121 8.24 12.13 3.39
CA ARG A 121 7.56 11.06 4.16
C ARG A 121 8.33 9.74 4.10
N PRO A 122 8.23 8.87 5.13
CA PRO A 122 8.81 7.52 5.08
C PRO A 122 8.15 6.67 3.98
N VAL A 123 8.94 6.13 3.04
CA VAL A 123 8.47 5.21 2.00
C VAL A 123 9.12 3.85 2.18
N ASN A 124 8.30 2.80 2.22
CA ASN A 124 8.75 1.41 2.37
C ASN A 124 8.52 0.63 1.07
N LEU A 125 9.58 -0.04 0.61
CA LEU A 125 9.62 -0.88 -0.58
C LEU A 125 9.40 -2.35 -0.18
N PHE A 126 8.42 -3.01 -0.80
CA PHE A 126 8.12 -4.43 -0.56
C PHE A 126 8.52 -5.26 -1.79
N LYS A 127 9.25 -6.35 -1.56
CA LYS A 127 9.75 -7.29 -2.58
C LYS A 127 9.25 -8.71 -2.34
#